data_AF-A0A2M8PM01-F1
#
_entry.id   AF-A0A2M8PM01-F1
#
_cell.length_a   1.000
_cell.length_b   1.000
_cell.length_c   1.000
_cell.angle_alpha   90.00
_cell.angle_beta   90.00
_cell.angle_gamma   90.00
#
_symmetry.space_group_name_H-M   'P 1'
#
loop_
_entity.id
_entity.type
_entity.pdbx_description
1 polymer ?
#
loop_
_entity_poly.entity_id
_entity_poly.type
_entity_poly.pdbx_seq_one_letter_code
_entity_poly.pdbx_strand_id
1 'polypeptide(L)'
;MTLSPNEQRLAQTLRGIEIQQRQDGLYIKASSWIGVVQFKSFVLLIRPKLSNIHIMRMLIVTSGLERLKQYRTTRDYELYDTNISLFDLVALLLTDACTIIVKEGLLQGYVTEEDSLPVMRGRLRLTDQIRRRYGQLNRLECRYDDHHANIVENRILHTALELCRRYVEYPYIRNRVQRLLDIFSAVSQPLDQHWKSIQASMTYNRLNIRYKEAHTLAWLIMAGLN
;
A
#
# COMPACT_ATOMS: atom_id res chain seq x y z
N MET A 1 -13.90 34.44 28.96
CA MET A 1 -13.16 34.59 27.69
C MET A 1 -14.11 35.18 26.66
N THR A 2 -13.70 36.24 25.96
CA THR A 2 -14.55 36.97 25.00
C THR A 2 -13.92 36.94 23.61
N LEU A 3 -14.72 36.66 22.57
CA LEU A 3 -14.26 36.71 21.18
C LEU A 3 -14.23 38.16 20.70
N SER A 4 -13.16 38.55 20.00
CA SER A 4 -13.12 39.85 19.31
C SER A 4 -14.08 39.88 18.11
N PRO A 5 -14.50 41.07 17.63
CA PRO A 5 -15.40 41.19 16.48
C PRO A 5 -14.88 40.51 15.20
N ASN A 6 -13.56 40.45 15.02
CA ASN A 6 -12.92 39.76 13.90
C ASN A 6 -12.97 38.23 14.05
N GLU A 7 -12.88 37.72 15.28
CA GLU A 7 -12.98 36.28 15.56
C GLU A 7 -14.43 35.78 15.46
N GLN A 8 -15.41 36.64 15.76
CA GLN A 8 -16.82 36.33 15.51
C GLN A 8 -17.10 36.18 14.00
N ARG A 9 -16.50 37.03 13.15
CA ARG A 9 -16.58 36.88 11.68
C ARG A 9 -15.86 35.63 11.19
N LEU A 10 -14.69 35.32 11.76
CA LEU A 10 -13.95 34.08 11.46
C LEU A 10 -14.76 32.84 11.83
N ALA A 11 -15.44 32.85 12.98
CA ALA A 11 -16.30 31.76 13.40
C ALA A 11 -17.50 31.56 12.46
N GLN A 12 -18.05 32.63 11.89
CA GLN A 12 -19.15 32.57 10.92
C GLN A 12 -18.73 32.05 9.53
N THR A 13 -17.46 32.20 9.15
CA THR A 13 -16.94 31.70 7.87
C THR A 13 -16.50 30.24 7.92
N LEU A 14 -16.28 29.68 9.12
CA LEU A 14 -15.90 28.28 9.31
C LEU A 14 -17.09 27.34 9.11
N ARG A 15 -17.18 26.72 7.93
CA ARG A 15 -18.19 25.70 7.62
C ARG A 15 -18.03 24.48 8.54
N GLY A 16 -19.06 24.17 9.31
CA GLY A 16 -19.11 22.98 10.18
C GLY A 16 -18.57 23.18 11.59
N ILE A 17 -18.25 24.41 12.01
CA ILE A 17 -17.87 24.74 13.38
C ILE A 17 -18.79 25.87 13.86
N GLU A 18 -19.62 25.59 14.87
CA GLU A 18 -20.44 26.60 15.54
C GLU A 18 -19.72 27.07 16.81
N ILE A 19 -19.46 28.37 16.93
CA ILE A 19 -18.89 28.99 18.12
C ILE A 19 -19.86 30.05 18.63
N GLN A 20 -20.38 29.84 19.85
CA GLN A 20 -21.29 30.75 20.52
C GLN A 20 -20.69 31.23 21.83
N GLN A 21 -20.77 32.52 22.10
CA GLN A 21 -20.42 33.06 23.41
C GLN A 21 -21.66 33.06 24.31
N ARG A 22 -21.56 32.39 25.46
CA ARG A 22 -22.61 32.29 26.48
C ARG A 22 -22.14 32.95 27.78
N GLN A 23 -23.06 33.13 28.73
CA GLN A 23 -22.76 33.75 30.03
C GLN A 23 -21.63 33.01 30.79
N ASP A 24 -21.53 31.69 30.60
CA ASP A 24 -20.55 30.83 31.30
C ASP A 24 -19.27 30.57 30.49
N GLY A 25 -19.11 31.19 29.32
CA GLY A 25 -17.92 31.05 28.47
C GLY A 25 -18.22 30.74 27.01
N LEU A 26 -17.33 29.97 26.38
CA LEU A 26 -17.38 29.65 24.95
C LEU A 26 -17.99 28.27 24.73
N TYR A 27 -19.08 28.21 23.97
CA TYR A 27 -19.67 26.97 23.49
C TYR A 27 -19.20 26.70 22.06
N ILE A 28 -18.50 25.59 21.86
CA ILE A 28 -17.92 25.19 20.57
C ILE A 28 -18.50 23.84 20.17
N LYS A 29 -19.12 23.76 18.99
CA LYS A 29 -19.66 22.52 18.41
C LYS A 29 -19.07 22.31 17.02
N ALA A 30 -18.27 21.26 16.86
CA ALA A 30 -17.74 20.83 15.58
C ALA A 30 -18.57 19.64 15.03
N SER A 31 -18.90 19.69 13.74
CA SER A 31 -19.59 18.60 13.03
C SER A 31 -18.57 17.59 12.48
N SER A 32 -18.30 17.60 11.17
CA SER A 32 -17.40 16.69 10.43
C SER A 32 -16.04 17.30 10.11
N TRP A 33 -15.73 18.46 10.69
CA TRP A 33 -14.50 19.19 10.42
C TRP A 33 -13.37 18.69 11.34
N ILE A 34 -12.21 18.37 10.79
CA ILE A 34 -11.00 17.97 11.51
C ILE A 34 -9.91 18.96 11.15
N GLY A 35 -9.15 19.46 12.13
CA GLY A 35 -8.08 20.42 11.87
C GLY A 35 -7.78 21.34 13.05
N VAL A 36 -7.04 22.42 12.76
CA VAL A 36 -6.61 23.42 13.74
C VAL A 36 -7.14 24.79 13.33
N VAL A 37 -7.75 25.51 14.27
CA VAL A 37 -8.14 26.92 14.09
C VAL A 37 -7.43 27.75 15.15
N GLN A 38 -6.62 28.71 14.71
CA GLN A 38 -5.92 29.64 15.58
C GLN A 38 -6.82 30.84 15.89
N PHE A 39 -7.10 31.07 17.17
CA PHE A 39 -7.67 32.31 17.68
C PHE A 39 -6.57 33.14 18.37
N LYS A 40 -6.85 34.40 18.71
CA LYS A 40 -5.87 35.24 19.41
C LYS A 40 -5.53 34.70 20.80
N SER A 41 -6.51 34.14 21.49
CA SER A 41 -6.40 33.74 22.89
C SER A 41 -6.30 32.23 23.10
N PHE A 42 -6.56 31.42 22.08
CA PHE A 42 -6.50 29.96 22.17
C PHE A 42 -6.32 29.31 20.79
N VAL A 43 -5.99 28.02 20.80
CA VAL A 43 -5.94 27.18 19.61
C VAL A 43 -7.04 26.13 19.73
N LEU A 44 -7.94 26.07 18.75
CA LEU A 44 -8.96 25.03 18.68
C LEU A 44 -8.44 23.87 17.82
N LEU A 45 -8.04 22.79 18.47
CA LEU A 45 -7.65 21.54 17.83
C LEU A 45 -8.84 20.58 17.80
N ILE A 46 -9.39 20.33 16.61
CA ILE A 46 -10.50 19.39 16.41
C ILE A 46 -9.94 18.07 15.91
N ARG A 47 -10.00 17.05 16.76
CA ARG A 47 -9.58 15.68 16.45
C ARG A 47 -10.75 14.85 15.93
N PRO A 48 -10.50 13.83 15.08
CA PRO A 48 -11.54 12.88 14.69
C PRO A 48 -12.16 12.23 15.92
N LYS A 49 -13.49 12.08 15.94
CA LYS A 49 -14.21 11.32 16.99
C LYS A 49 -14.05 9.80 16.85
N LEU A 50 -13.46 9.36 15.74
CA LEU A 50 -13.23 7.96 15.40
C LEU A 50 -11.79 7.60 15.74
N SER A 51 -11.57 6.52 16.48
CA SER A 51 -10.24 5.93 16.57
C SER A 51 -9.82 5.35 15.22
N ASN A 52 -8.52 5.19 14.98
CA ASN A 52 -7.99 4.66 13.70
C ASN A 52 -8.57 3.27 13.38
N ILE A 53 -8.90 2.50 14.42
CA ILE A 53 -9.62 1.21 14.33
C ILE A 53 -11.01 1.37 13.68
N HIS A 54 -11.77 2.40 14.04
CA HIS A 54 -13.09 2.66 13.45
C HIS A 54 -12.97 3.10 11.98
N ILE A 55 -11.94 3.88 11.66
CA ILE A 55 -11.63 4.27 10.27
C ILE A 55 -11.29 3.04 9.43
N MET A 56 -10.49 2.11 9.98
CA MET A 56 -10.23 0.82 9.33
C MET A 56 -11.50 0.01 9.10
N ARG A 57 -12.40 -0.09 10.08
CA ARG A 57 -13.68 -0.78 9.91
C ARG A 57 -14.49 -0.19 8.76
N MET A 58 -14.55 1.14 8.68
CA MET A 58 -15.21 1.82 7.58
C MET A 58 -14.54 1.48 6.24
N LEU A 59 -13.20 1.56 6.17
CA LEU A 59 -12.46 1.16 4.97
C LEU A 59 -12.81 -0.26 4.52
N ILE A 60 -12.79 -1.25 5.42
CA ILE A 60 -13.12 -2.64 5.10
C ILE A 60 -14.52 -2.76 4.48
N VAL A 61 -15.49 -2.06 5.05
CA VAL A 61 -16.90 -2.12 4.60
C VAL A 61 -17.11 -1.35 3.28
N THR A 62 -16.44 -0.22 3.07
CA THR A 62 -16.73 0.67 1.93
C THR A 62 -15.84 0.43 0.71
N SER A 63 -14.67 -0.19 0.88
CA SER A 63 -13.69 -0.36 -0.21
C SER A 63 -13.85 -1.67 -0.99
N GLY A 64 -14.87 -2.49 -0.67
CA GLY A 64 -15.07 -3.80 -1.30
C GLY A 64 -13.99 -4.83 -0.94
N LEU A 65 -13.23 -4.57 0.13
CA LEU A 65 -12.17 -5.42 0.65
C LEU A 65 -12.75 -6.46 1.62
N GLU A 66 -13.76 -7.20 1.16
CA GLU A 66 -14.57 -8.09 1.99
C GLU A 66 -13.75 -9.22 2.65
N ARG A 67 -12.66 -9.71 2.01
CA ARG A 67 -11.85 -10.77 2.62
C ARG A 67 -10.96 -10.24 3.75
N LEU A 68 -10.81 -8.92 3.92
CA LEU A 68 -10.10 -8.37 5.09
C LEU A 68 -10.74 -8.82 6.39
N LYS A 69 -12.06 -9.10 6.41
CA LYS A 69 -12.76 -9.66 7.59
C LYS A 69 -12.14 -10.97 8.08
N GLN A 70 -11.50 -11.73 7.19
CA GLN A 70 -10.86 -13.01 7.50
C GLN A 70 -9.44 -12.83 8.06
N TYR A 71 -8.84 -11.66 7.85
CA TYR A 71 -7.46 -11.40 8.25
C TYR A 71 -7.34 -11.33 9.76
N ARG A 72 -6.19 -11.77 10.27
CA ARG A 72 -5.93 -11.80 11.70
C ARG A 72 -6.04 -10.40 12.31
N THR A 73 -5.49 -9.39 11.64
CA THR A 73 -5.54 -7.99 12.08
C THR A 73 -6.97 -7.50 12.28
N THR A 74 -7.89 -7.89 11.40
CA THR A 74 -9.30 -7.52 11.50
C THR A 74 -10.04 -8.31 12.57
N ARG A 75 -9.66 -9.57 12.83
CA ARG A 75 -10.28 -10.41 13.87
C ARG A 75 -9.82 -10.04 15.28
N ASP A 76 -8.53 -9.76 15.42
CA ASP A 76 -7.87 -9.49 16.70
C ASP A 76 -7.76 -7.98 16.96
N TYR A 77 -8.56 -7.15 16.28
CA TYR A 77 -8.34 -5.71 16.23
C TYR A 77 -8.43 -5.04 17.62
N GLU A 78 -9.22 -5.63 18.53
CA GLU A 78 -9.42 -5.20 19.92
C GLU A 78 -8.18 -5.46 20.80
N LEU A 79 -7.24 -6.28 20.33
CA LEU A 79 -5.98 -6.58 21.03
C LEU A 79 -4.86 -5.59 20.69
N TYR A 80 -5.04 -4.73 19.67
CA TYR A 80 -4.04 -3.71 19.33
C TYR A 80 -4.24 -2.45 20.15
N ASP A 81 -3.14 -1.73 20.39
CA ASP A 81 -3.16 -0.43 21.05
C ASP A 81 -4.12 0.52 20.32
N THR A 82 -5.00 1.19 21.06
CA THR A 82 -5.94 2.16 20.49
C THR A 82 -5.25 3.37 19.86
N ASN A 83 -3.99 3.62 20.22
CA ASN A 83 -3.13 4.66 19.66
C ASN A 83 -2.34 4.22 18.43
N ILE A 84 -2.50 2.98 17.96
CA ILE A 84 -1.83 2.52 16.74
C ILE A 84 -2.16 3.45 15.57
N SER A 85 -1.14 3.84 14.81
CA SER A 85 -1.32 4.76 13.68
C SER A 85 -2.14 4.09 12.58
N LEU A 86 -2.88 4.89 11.79
CA LEU A 86 -3.59 4.36 10.63
C LEU A 86 -2.62 3.70 9.63
N PHE A 87 -1.39 4.22 9.52
CA PHE A 87 -0.36 3.65 8.66
C PHE A 87 0.03 2.24 9.12
N ASP A 88 0.34 2.06 10.40
CA ASP A 88 0.70 0.76 10.98
C ASP A 88 -0.42 -0.27 10.86
N LEU A 89 -1.66 0.20 10.97
CA LEU A 89 -2.85 -0.61 10.77
C LEU A 89 -2.98 -1.10 9.32
N VAL A 90 -2.82 -0.22 8.33
CA VAL A 90 -2.81 -0.60 6.91
C VAL A 90 -1.61 -1.50 6.60
N ALA A 91 -0.45 -1.26 7.21
CA ALA A 91 0.73 -2.12 7.09
C ALA A 91 0.44 -3.53 7.62
N LEU A 92 -0.22 -3.66 8.78
CA LEU A 92 -0.63 -4.95 9.33
C LEU A 92 -1.57 -5.71 8.40
N LEU A 93 -2.59 -5.03 7.86
CA LEU A 93 -3.49 -5.63 6.86
C LEU A 93 -2.73 -6.09 5.62
N LEU A 94 -1.77 -5.28 5.13
CA LEU A 94 -0.92 -5.66 3.99
C LEU A 94 -0.10 -6.90 4.33
N THR A 95 0.47 -7.00 5.53
CA THR A 95 1.23 -8.19 5.93
C THR A 95 0.38 -9.46 5.98
N ASP A 96 -0.88 -9.37 6.42
CA ASP A 96 -1.79 -10.50 6.41
C ASP A 96 -2.14 -10.91 4.96
N ALA A 97 -2.43 -9.94 4.08
CA ALA A 97 -2.69 -10.19 2.66
C ALA A 97 -1.50 -10.87 1.96
N CYS A 98 -0.30 -10.33 2.16
CA CYS A 98 0.94 -10.88 1.60
C CYS A 98 1.25 -12.27 2.15
N THR A 99 0.96 -12.53 3.43
CA THR A 99 1.15 -13.86 4.03
C THR A 99 0.28 -14.91 3.34
N ILE A 100 -0.97 -14.56 2.99
CA ILE A 100 -1.86 -15.46 2.24
C ILE A 100 -1.28 -15.74 0.85
N ILE A 101 -0.88 -14.69 0.13
CA ILE A 101 -0.30 -14.81 -1.21
C ILE A 101 0.97 -15.69 -1.22
N VAL A 102 1.87 -15.47 -0.26
CA VAL A 102 3.11 -16.26 -0.11
C VAL A 102 2.79 -17.73 0.17
N LYS A 103 1.82 -18.02 1.05
CA LYS A 103 1.39 -19.39 1.36
C LYS A 103 0.81 -20.11 0.15
N GLU A 104 0.08 -19.40 -0.70
CA GLU A 104 -0.48 -19.94 -1.93
C GLU A 104 0.51 -19.92 -3.12
N GLY A 105 1.76 -19.51 -2.88
CA GLY A 105 2.82 -19.38 -3.90
C GLY A 105 2.74 -18.09 -4.69
N LEU A 106 3.88 -17.41 -4.87
CA LEU A 106 3.98 -16.18 -5.65
C LEU A 106 3.67 -16.45 -7.14
N LEU A 107 2.97 -15.51 -7.77
CA LEU A 107 2.67 -15.61 -9.20
C LEU A 107 3.97 -15.45 -9.98
N GLN A 108 4.18 -16.32 -10.97
CA GLN A 108 5.29 -16.24 -11.90
C GLN A 108 4.74 -15.81 -13.26
N GLY A 109 5.43 -14.87 -13.91
CA GLY A 109 5.14 -14.50 -15.29
C GLY A 109 6.12 -15.15 -16.24
N TYR A 110 5.72 -15.23 -17.49
CA TYR A 110 6.58 -15.60 -18.59
C TYR A 110 7.36 -14.35 -19.03
N VAL A 111 8.68 -14.38 -18.87
CA VAL A 111 9.58 -13.40 -19.49
C VAL A 111 10.27 -14.11 -20.63
N THR A 112 10.09 -13.60 -21.85
CA THR A 112 10.86 -14.09 -23.00
C THR A 112 12.29 -13.58 -22.88
N GLU A 113 13.23 -14.50 -22.71
CA GLU A 113 14.66 -14.23 -22.70
C GLU A 113 15.31 -14.68 -23.99
N GLU A 114 16.36 -13.96 -24.39
CA GLU A 114 17.22 -14.30 -25.52
C GLU A 114 18.66 -14.41 -25.02
N ASP A 115 19.22 -15.61 -25.00
CA ASP A 115 20.55 -15.88 -24.43
C ASP A 115 21.35 -16.93 -25.23
N SER A 116 22.67 -16.93 -25.04
CA SER A 116 23.64 -17.80 -25.70
C SER A 116 24.03 -18.97 -24.78
N LEU A 117 23.31 -20.08 -24.91
CA LEU A 117 23.38 -21.21 -23.97
C LEU A 117 24.21 -22.39 -24.53
N PRO A 118 24.92 -23.15 -23.69
CA PRO A 118 25.64 -24.35 -24.13
C PRO A 118 24.71 -25.53 -24.50
N VAL A 119 23.43 -25.42 -24.16
CA VAL A 119 22.38 -26.40 -24.44
C VAL A 119 21.16 -25.70 -25.03
N MET A 120 20.37 -26.42 -25.83
CA MET A 120 19.18 -25.86 -26.45
C MET A 120 18.06 -25.68 -25.42
N ARG A 121 17.62 -24.44 -25.20
CA ARG A 121 16.45 -24.07 -24.37
C ARG A 121 15.47 -23.27 -25.23
N GLY A 122 14.20 -23.69 -25.29
CA GLY A 122 13.19 -23.00 -26.10
C GLY A 122 13.41 -23.10 -27.61
N ARG A 123 13.34 -21.97 -28.32
CA ARG A 123 13.51 -21.90 -29.78
C ARG A 123 14.90 -21.38 -30.14
N LEU A 124 15.58 -22.08 -31.05
CA LEU A 124 16.85 -21.61 -31.61
C LEU A 124 16.61 -20.42 -32.55
N ARG A 125 17.33 -19.32 -32.32
CA ARG A 125 17.36 -18.15 -33.20
C ARG A 125 18.35 -18.39 -34.34
N LEU A 126 17.94 -19.22 -35.31
CA LEU A 126 18.77 -19.66 -36.44
C LEU A 126 19.48 -18.51 -37.18
N THR A 127 18.77 -17.41 -37.42
CA THR A 127 19.33 -16.23 -38.09
C THR A 127 20.49 -15.62 -37.29
N ASP A 128 20.35 -15.51 -35.97
CA ASP A 128 21.39 -14.97 -35.10
C ASP A 128 22.54 -15.96 -34.89
N GLN A 129 22.24 -17.27 -34.83
CA GLN A 129 23.25 -18.32 -34.79
C GLN A 129 24.15 -18.29 -36.03
N ILE A 130 23.55 -18.23 -37.22
CA ILE A 130 24.29 -18.16 -38.49
C ILE A 130 25.07 -16.86 -38.57
N ARG A 131 24.48 -15.73 -38.16
CA ARG A 131 25.13 -14.41 -38.27
C ARG A 131 26.28 -14.22 -37.29
N ARG A 132 26.14 -14.69 -36.04
CA ARG A 132 27.11 -14.41 -34.95
C ARG A 132 28.06 -15.57 -34.65
N ARG A 133 27.67 -16.81 -34.98
CA ARG A 133 28.32 -18.05 -34.56
C ARG A 133 28.28 -19.14 -35.65
N TYR A 134 28.49 -18.76 -36.91
CA TYR A 134 28.50 -19.71 -38.03
C TYR A 134 29.50 -20.85 -37.78
N GLY A 135 29.02 -22.09 -37.84
CA GLY A 135 29.83 -23.30 -37.62
C GLY A 135 30.22 -23.57 -36.15
N GLN A 136 29.89 -22.69 -35.20
CA GLN A 136 30.14 -22.90 -33.78
C GLN A 136 28.88 -23.46 -33.10
N LEU A 137 28.98 -24.68 -32.54
CA LEU A 137 27.86 -25.37 -31.86
C LEU A 137 28.05 -25.44 -30.34
N ASN A 138 29.13 -24.88 -29.80
CA ASN A 138 29.39 -24.83 -28.36
C ASN A 138 28.48 -23.85 -27.60
N ARG A 139 27.84 -22.92 -28.32
CA ARG A 139 26.81 -22.00 -27.80
C ARG A 139 25.72 -21.78 -28.83
N LEU A 140 24.48 -21.83 -28.37
CA LEU A 140 23.27 -21.71 -29.16
C LEU A 140 22.53 -20.44 -28.76
N GLU A 141 22.27 -19.57 -29.74
CA GLU A 141 21.44 -18.38 -29.57
C GLU A 141 19.97 -18.82 -29.42
N CYS A 142 19.49 -18.87 -28.19
CA CYS A 142 18.18 -19.40 -27.81
C CYS A 142 17.23 -18.27 -27.43
N ARG A 143 15.94 -18.42 -27.77
CA ARG A 143 14.82 -17.64 -27.25
C ARG A 143 13.91 -18.58 -26.48
N TYR A 144 13.79 -18.38 -25.17
CA TYR A 144 12.94 -19.19 -24.31
C TYR A 144 12.12 -18.30 -23.39
N ASP A 145 11.00 -18.81 -22.93
CA ASP A 145 10.22 -18.13 -21.89
C ASP A 145 10.63 -18.71 -20.54
N ASP A 146 11.14 -17.87 -19.65
CA ASP A 146 11.45 -18.26 -18.27
C ASP A 146 10.35 -17.81 -17.31
N HIS A 147 10.10 -18.63 -16.30
CA HIS A 147 9.14 -18.34 -15.25
C HIS A 147 9.82 -17.52 -14.16
N HIS A 148 9.69 -16.19 -14.23
CA HIS A 148 10.24 -15.31 -13.19
C HIS A 148 9.13 -14.71 -12.33
N ALA A 149 9.35 -14.66 -11.02
CA ALA A 149 8.48 -13.97 -10.07
C ALA A 149 8.72 -12.44 -10.02
N ASN A 150 9.53 -11.85 -10.91
CA ASN A 150 9.79 -10.41 -10.96
C ASN A 150 8.77 -9.71 -11.88
N ILE A 151 7.49 -9.99 -11.63
CA ILE A 151 6.36 -9.43 -12.37
C ILE A 151 5.76 -8.26 -11.62
N VAL A 152 5.03 -7.41 -12.35
CA VAL A 152 4.42 -6.20 -11.80
C VAL A 152 3.62 -6.47 -10.53
N GLU A 153 2.88 -7.58 -10.46
CA GLU A 153 2.09 -7.97 -9.30
C GLU A 153 2.94 -8.11 -8.02
N ASN A 154 4.10 -8.76 -8.12
CA ASN A 154 5.01 -8.95 -6.98
C ASN A 154 5.84 -7.69 -6.69
N ARG A 155 6.19 -6.92 -7.73
CA ARG A 155 6.93 -5.66 -7.59
C ARG A 155 6.12 -4.60 -6.83
N ILE A 156 4.79 -4.55 -7.02
CA ILE A 156 3.87 -3.69 -6.26
C ILE A 156 3.97 -3.97 -4.76
N LEU A 157 3.85 -5.25 -4.37
CA LEU A 157 3.89 -5.66 -2.97
C LEU A 157 5.26 -5.43 -2.35
N HIS A 158 6.34 -5.72 -3.07
CA HIS A 158 7.70 -5.41 -2.65
C HIS A 158 7.84 -3.91 -2.35
N THR A 159 7.41 -3.04 -3.26
CA THR A 159 7.50 -1.59 -3.10
C THR A 159 6.79 -1.11 -1.83
N ALA A 160 5.56 -1.60 -1.60
CA ALA A 160 4.80 -1.22 -0.41
C ALA A 160 5.45 -1.76 0.88
N LEU A 161 5.99 -2.97 0.88
CA LEU A 161 6.71 -3.53 2.02
C LEU A 161 8.00 -2.74 2.34
N GLU A 162 8.73 -2.28 1.31
CA GLU A 162 9.89 -1.40 1.47
C GLU A 162 9.51 -0.07 2.14
N LEU A 163 8.37 0.52 1.74
CA LEU A 163 7.85 1.72 2.38
C LEU A 163 7.44 1.44 3.83
N CYS A 164 6.69 0.37 4.09
CA CYS A 164 6.33 -0.03 5.45
C CYS A 164 7.55 -0.22 6.35
N ARG A 165 8.62 -0.85 5.84
CA ARG A 165 9.87 -1.06 6.61
C ARG A 165 10.44 0.26 7.15
N ARG A 166 10.31 1.35 6.38
CA ARG A 166 10.84 2.68 6.73
C ARG A 166 9.96 3.42 7.74
N TYR A 167 8.64 3.35 7.58
CA TYR A 167 7.71 4.23 8.29
C TYR A 167 6.90 3.57 9.42
N VAL A 168 6.88 2.24 9.52
CA VAL A 168 6.21 1.55 10.64
C VAL A 168 6.86 1.94 11.96
N GLU A 169 6.05 2.19 12.99
CA GLU A 169 6.53 2.63 14.30
C GLU A 169 6.77 1.44 15.24
N TYR A 170 5.90 0.43 15.18
CA TYR A 170 5.89 -0.66 16.16
C TYR A 170 6.84 -1.83 15.78
N PRO A 171 7.72 -2.30 16.69
CA PRO A 171 8.69 -3.35 16.40
C PRO A 171 8.09 -4.67 15.89
N TYR A 172 6.95 -5.11 16.45
CA TYR A 172 6.34 -6.38 16.05
C TYR A 172 5.80 -6.32 14.61
N ILE A 173 5.32 -5.16 14.15
CA ILE A 173 4.87 -4.94 12.77
C ILE A 173 6.09 -4.92 11.86
N ARG A 174 7.16 -4.20 12.25
CA ARG A 174 8.41 -4.16 11.50
C ARG A 174 8.98 -5.55 11.26
N ASN A 175 8.95 -6.43 12.27
CA ASN A 175 9.39 -7.83 12.14
C ASN A 175 8.50 -8.66 11.20
N ARG A 176 7.19 -8.39 11.11
CA ARG A 176 6.32 -9.04 10.13
C ARG A 176 6.61 -8.55 8.71
N VAL A 177 6.80 -7.25 8.55
CA VAL A 177 7.18 -6.63 7.26
C VAL A 177 8.52 -7.17 6.78
N GLN A 178 9.55 -7.21 7.63
CA GLN A 178 10.88 -7.67 7.25
C GLN A 178 10.87 -9.12 6.76
N ARG A 179 10.19 -10.03 7.47
CA ARG A 179 10.09 -11.44 7.04
C ARG A 179 9.45 -11.60 5.66
N LEU A 180 8.44 -10.79 5.35
CA LEU A 180 7.84 -10.81 4.01
C LEU A 180 8.78 -10.18 2.99
N LEU A 181 9.45 -9.09 3.34
CA LEU A 181 10.39 -8.42 2.46
C LEU A 181 11.58 -9.32 2.09
N ASP A 182 12.07 -10.16 3.00
CA ASP A 182 13.12 -11.15 2.71
C ASP A 182 12.67 -12.13 1.60
N ILE A 183 11.39 -12.50 1.58
CA ILE A 183 10.81 -13.37 0.54
C ILE A 183 10.67 -12.60 -0.79
N PHE A 184 10.10 -11.40 -0.77
CA PHE A 184 9.88 -10.62 -2.00
C PHE A 184 11.19 -10.12 -2.62
N SER A 185 12.16 -9.72 -1.82
CA SER A 185 13.47 -9.24 -2.30
C SER A 185 14.31 -10.33 -2.96
N ALA A 186 14.09 -11.60 -2.60
CA ALA A 186 14.74 -12.72 -3.27
C ALA A 186 14.22 -12.96 -4.70
N VAL A 187 13.05 -12.43 -5.07
CA VAL A 187 12.37 -12.82 -6.32
C VAL A 187 11.88 -11.66 -7.18
N SER A 188 11.79 -10.45 -6.64
CA SER A 188 11.34 -9.26 -7.35
C SER A 188 12.13 -8.02 -6.95
N GLN A 189 12.09 -7.00 -7.80
CA GLN A 189 12.64 -5.68 -7.51
C GLN A 189 11.49 -4.69 -7.23
N PRO A 190 11.70 -3.63 -6.43
CA PRO A 190 10.69 -2.61 -6.26
C PRO A 190 10.33 -1.92 -7.60
N LEU A 191 9.19 -1.24 -7.61
CA LEU A 191 8.75 -0.41 -8.72
C LEU A 191 9.58 0.88 -8.78
N ASP A 192 9.71 1.39 -10.00
CA ASP A 192 10.30 2.69 -10.27
C ASP A 192 9.28 3.81 -9.96
N GLN A 193 9.68 5.08 -10.09
CA GLN A 193 8.89 6.27 -9.68
C GLN A 193 7.50 6.43 -10.35
N HIS A 194 7.16 5.64 -11.37
CA HIS A 194 5.91 5.77 -12.14
C HIS A 194 4.80 4.79 -11.71
N TRP A 195 4.62 4.56 -10.41
CA TRP A 195 3.64 3.60 -9.92
C TRP A 195 2.17 3.97 -10.22
N LYS A 196 1.84 5.26 -10.38
CA LYS A 196 0.47 5.73 -10.67
C LYS A 196 -0.05 5.27 -12.04
N SER A 197 0.81 5.21 -13.07
CA SER A 197 0.40 4.69 -14.39
C SER A 197 0.18 3.17 -14.35
N ILE A 198 0.98 2.46 -13.56
CA ILE A 198 0.79 1.02 -13.29
C ILE A 198 -0.55 0.80 -12.58
N GLN A 199 -0.87 1.59 -11.57
CA GLN A 199 -2.16 1.50 -10.88
C GLN A 199 -3.34 1.71 -11.86
N ALA A 200 -3.26 2.72 -12.73
CA ALA A 200 -4.32 3.03 -13.69
C ALA A 200 -4.52 1.95 -14.77
N SER A 201 -3.46 1.23 -15.13
CA SER A 201 -3.48 0.18 -16.16
C SER A 201 -3.65 -1.23 -15.60
N MET A 202 -3.65 -1.40 -14.27
CA MET A 202 -3.74 -2.71 -13.62
C MET A 202 -5.09 -3.38 -13.89
N THR A 203 -5.05 -4.59 -14.43
CA THR A 203 -6.25 -5.41 -14.66
C THR A 203 -6.16 -6.73 -13.91
N TYR A 204 -7.28 -7.12 -13.30
CA TYR A 204 -7.39 -8.36 -12.54
C TYR A 204 -8.10 -9.43 -13.35
N ASN A 205 -7.43 -10.55 -13.56
CA ASN A 205 -7.92 -11.76 -14.20
C ASN A 205 -7.87 -12.94 -13.22
N ARG A 206 -8.28 -14.13 -13.67
CA ARG A 206 -8.30 -15.35 -12.82
C ARG A 206 -6.95 -15.71 -12.18
N LEU A 207 -5.82 -15.30 -12.76
CA LEU A 207 -4.47 -15.64 -12.28
C LEU A 207 -4.00 -14.70 -11.16
N ASN A 208 -4.37 -13.42 -11.25
CA ASN A 208 -3.91 -12.39 -10.31
C ASN A 208 -5.03 -11.81 -9.42
N ILE A 209 -6.28 -12.28 -9.53
CA ILE A 209 -7.40 -11.78 -8.73
C ILE A 209 -7.14 -11.83 -7.21
N ARG A 210 -6.38 -12.84 -6.74
CA ARG A 210 -5.98 -12.97 -5.34
C ARG A 210 -5.05 -11.85 -4.85
N TYR A 211 -4.38 -11.14 -5.76
CA TYR A 211 -3.51 -10.00 -5.43
C TYR A 211 -4.29 -8.71 -5.21
N LYS A 212 -5.54 -8.63 -5.68
CA LYS A 212 -6.32 -7.38 -5.73
C LYS A 212 -6.37 -6.65 -4.40
N GLU A 213 -6.63 -7.36 -3.30
CA GLU A 213 -6.72 -6.73 -1.99
C GLU A 213 -5.36 -6.24 -1.48
N ALA A 214 -4.32 -7.06 -1.63
CA ALA A 214 -2.97 -6.70 -1.26
C ALA A 214 -2.47 -5.50 -2.08
N HIS A 215 -2.82 -5.44 -3.37
CA HIS A 215 -2.55 -4.29 -4.24
C HIS A 215 -3.32 -3.07 -3.80
N THR A 216 -4.61 -3.15 -3.47
CA THR A 216 -5.37 -2.01 -2.95
C THR A 216 -4.72 -1.42 -1.70
N LEU A 217 -4.27 -2.25 -0.75
CA LEU A 217 -3.56 -1.80 0.45
C LEU A 217 -2.19 -1.20 0.10
N ALA A 218 -1.45 -1.81 -0.82
CA ALA A 218 -0.18 -1.31 -1.32
C ALA A 218 -0.34 0.08 -1.95
N TRP A 219 -1.39 0.29 -2.75
CA TRP A 219 -1.72 1.58 -3.35
C TRP A 219 -2.04 2.64 -2.29
N LEU A 220 -2.79 2.29 -1.24
CA LEU A 220 -3.06 3.21 -0.12
C LEU A 220 -1.76 3.66 0.56
N ILE A 221 -0.83 2.72 0.81
CA ILE A 221 0.49 3.03 1.40
C ILE A 221 1.31 3.95 0.48
N MET A 222 1.39 3.62 -0.82
CA MET A 222 2.14 4.43 -1.79
C MET A 222 1.53 5.81 -2.03
N ALA A 223 0.21 5.94 -1.94
CA ALA A 223 -0.50 7.21 -2.05
C ALA A 223 -0.37 8.08 -0.79
N GLY A 224 -0.35 7.47 0.39
CA GLY A 224 -0.31 8.20 1.67
C GLY A 224 1.07 8.74 2.06
N LEU A 225 2.14 8.34 1.35
CA LEU A 225 3.52 8.74 1.61
C LEU A 225 4.14 9.62 0.50
N ASN A 226 3.34 10.03 -0.50
CA ASN A 226 3.70 11.01 -1.53
C ASN A 226 2.89 12.29 -1.33
#